data_AF-A0A931U2D5-F1
#
_entry.id   AF-A0A931U2D5-F1
#
_cell.length_a   1.000
_cell.length_b   1.000
_cell.length_c   1.000
_cell.angle_alpha   90.00
_cell.angle_beta   90.00
_cell.angle_gamma   90.00
#
_symmetry.space_group_name_H-M   'P 1'
#
loop_
_entity.id
_entity.type
_entity.pdbx_description
1 polymer ?
#
loop_
_entity_poly.entity_id
_entity_poly.type
_entity_poly.pdbx_seq_one_letter_code
_entity_poly.pdbx_strand_id
1 'polypeptide(L)'
;MLTTAEMRLFLAQNPNALLAKCVFPAGAELSPGLYWNLERQEVEALSAPRPATHDCVRLADRLDAPLAEVSRGFALGGGGHAGTPLPPEGDARPRGPAA
;
A
#
# COMPACT_ATOMS: atom_id res chain seq x y z
N MET A 1 6.25 -12.13 -12.36
CA MET A 1 5.35 -12.26 -11.20
C MET A 1 6.18 -12.27 -9.95
N LEU A 2 5.87 -11.41 -8.99
CA LEU A 2 6.52 -11.36 -7.68
C LEU A 2 6.32 -12.67 -6.91
N THR A 3 7.40 -13.21 -6.37
CA THR A 3 7.40 -14.40 -5.52
C THR A 3 7.56 -14.06 -4.04
N THR A 4 7.16 -14.98 -3.16
CA THR A 4 7.40 -14.86 -1.71
C THR A 4 8.89 -14.69 -1.37
N ALA A 5 9.79 -15.41 -2.05
CA ALA A 5 11.22 -15.33 -1.79
C ALA A 5 11.79 -13.94 -2.13
N GLU A 6 11.41 -13.38 -3.27
CA GLU A 6 11.79 -12.03 -3.68
C GLU A 6 11.27 -10.97 -2.70
N MET A 7 10.02 -11.09 -2.27
CA MET A 7 9.44 -10.14 -1.31
C MET A 7 10.12 -10.23 0.06
N ARG A 8 10.43 -11.44 0.54
CA ARG A 8 11.18 -11.64 1.80
C ARG A 8 12.56 -11.00 1.73
N LEU A 9 13.29 -11.20 0.64
CA LEU A 9 14.62 -10.58 0.45
C LEU A 9 14.51 -9.05 0.45
N PHE A 10 13.51 -8.51 -0.24
CA PHE A 10 13.25 -7.07 -0.26
C PHE A 10 12.95 -6.51 1.14
N LEU A 11 12.09 -7.17 1.91
CA LEU A 11 11.74 -6.75 3.27
C LEU A 11 12.91 -6.89 4.26
N ALA A 12 13.76 -7.91 4.09
CA ALA A 12 14.98 -8.06 4.89
C ALA A 12 15.95 -6.89 4.64
N GLN A 13 16.00 -6.36 3.42
CA GLN A 13 16.80 -5.18 3.07
C GLN A 13 16.10 -3.85 3.44
N ASN A 14 14.78 -3.86 3.57
CA ASN A 14 13.94 -2.68 3.81
C ASN A 14 12.89 -2.98 4.91
N PRO A 15 13.30 -3.14 6.18
CA PRO A 15 12.42 -3.62 7.26
C PRO A 15 11.22 -2.70 7.52
N ASN A 16 11.35 -1.41 7.17
CA ASN A 16 10.30 -0.41 7.35
C ASN A 16 9.37 -0.25 6.15
N ALA A 17 9.57 -1.01 5.06
CA ALA A 17 8.83 -0.85 3.81
C ALA A 17 7.30 -0.95 4.02
N LEU A 18 6.84 -1.85 4.89
CA LEU A 18 5.41 -2.07 5.14
C LEU A 18 4.77 -1.01 6.05
N LEU A 19 5.54 -0.25 6.83
CA LEU A 19 5.01 0.64 7.87
C LEU A 19 4.15 1.79 7.30
N ALA A 20 4.47 2.25 6.09
CA ALA A 20 3.76 3.35 5.44
C ALA A 20 2.56 2.87 4.58
N LYS A 21 2.21 1.57 4.65
CA LYS A 21 1.16 0.99 3.80
C LYS A 21 -0.12 0.75 4.58
N CYS A 22 -1.24 0.79 3.85
CA CYS A 22 -2.54 0.43 4.38
C CYS A 22 -2.56 -1.07 4.67
N VAL A 23 -2.86 -1.42 5.92
CA VAL A 23 -3.08 -2.79 6.37
C VAL A 23 -4.57 -3.07 6.31
N PHE A 24 -4.93 -4.14 5.61
CA PHE A 24 -6.28 -4.69 5.57
C PHE A 24 -6.38 -5.73 6.67
N PRO A 25 -7.19 -5.50 7.72
CA PRO A 25 -7.32 -6.45 8.82
C PRO A 25 -8.06 -7.72 8.37
N ALA A 26 -7.90 -8.81 9.11
CA ALA A 26 -8.71 -10.02 8.91
C ALA A 26 -10.22 -9.68 8.87
N GLY A 27 -10.94 -10.25 7.90
CA GLY A 27 -12.34 -9.97 7.61
C GLY A 27 -12.59 -8.78 6.68
N ALA A 28 -11.61 -7.92 6.41
CA ALA A 28 -11.76 -6.82 5.45
C ALA A 28 -11.95 -7.35 4.02
N GLU A 29 -12.79 -6.68 3.23
CA GLU A 29 -13.01 -7.05 1.83
C GLU A 29 -11.78 -6.67 0.98
N LEU A 30 -11.18 -7.66 0.33
CA LEU A 30 -10.05 -7.47 -0.57
C LEU A 30 -10.54 -7.51 -2.01
N SER A 31 -10.10 -6.54 -2.81
CA SER A 31 -10.21 -6.57 -4.27
C SER A 31 -9.15 -7.49 -4.88
N PRO A 32 -9.27 -7.86 -6.17
CA PRO A 32 -8.23 -8.62 -6.85
C PRO A 32 -6.86 -7.89 -6.83
N GLY A 33 -5.78 -8.65 -6.70
CA GLY A 33 -4.42 -8.11 -6.64
C GLY A 33 -3.42 -9.02 -5.92
N LEU A 34 -2.21 -8.49 -5.72
CA LEU A 34 -1.18 -9.12 -4.91
C LEU A 34 -1.16 -8.51 -3.52
N TYR A 35 -1.10 -9.38 -2.52
CA TYR A 35 -1.09 -9.02 -1.12
C TYR A 35 0.08 -9.69 -0.40
N TRP A 36 0.62 -9.03 0.61
CA TRP A 36 1.53 -9.63 1.56
C TRP A 36 0.76 -10.02 2.82
N ASN A 37 0.72 -11.30 3.13
CA ASN A 37 0.16 -11.78 4.39
C ASN A 37 1.19 -11.57 5.51
N LEU A 38 0.83 -10.79 6.53
CA LEU A 38 1.74 -10.41 7.61
C LEU A 38 2.07 -11.58 8.53
N GLU A 39 1.11 -12.48 8.75
CA GLU A 39 1.26 -13.63 9.64
C GLU A 39 2.03 -14.78 8.99
N ARG A 40 1.65 -15.13 7.76
CA ARG A 40 2.26 -16.23 7.00
C ARG A 40 3.56 -15.82 6.30
N GLN A 41 3.84 -14.51 6.22
CA GLN A 41 4.96 -13.93 5.50
C GLN A 41 5.08 -14.46 4.07
N GLU A 42 3.96 -14.41 3.34
CA GLU A 42 3.87 -14.90 1.96
C GLU A 42 3.12 -13.91 1.06
N VAL A 43 3.42 -14.00 -0.24
CA VAL A 43 2.66 -13.28 -1.26
C VAL A 43 1.41 -14.10 -1.60
N GLU A 44 0.25 -13.48 -1.44
CA GLU A 44 -1.04 -14.02 -1.82
C GLU A 44 -1.52 -13.34 -3.11
N ALA A 45 -1.79 -14.13 -4.14
CA ALA A 45 -2.42 -13.67 -5.37
C ALA A 45 -3.93 -13.90 -5.29
N LEU A 46 -4.69 -12.82 -5.40
CA LEU A 46 -6.14 -12.85 -5.28
C LEU A 46 -6.81 -12.52 -6.61
N SER A 47 -7.40 -13.52 -7.27
CA SER A 47 -8.03 -13.34 -8.59
C SER A 47 -9.47 -12.83 -8.56
N ALA A 48 -10.15 -12.90 -7.41
CA ALA A 48 -11.53 -12.48 -7.24
C ALA A 48 -11.72 -11.84 -5.85
N PRO A 49 -12.68 -10.92 -5.67
CA PRO A 49 -12.93 -10.32 -4.37
C PRO A 49 -13.21 -11.37 -3.29
N ARG A 50 -12.60 -11.23 -2.10
CA ARG A 50 -12.87 -12.09 -0.94
C ARG A 50 -12.50 -11.40 0.38
N PRO A 51 -13.06 -11.82 1.52
CA PRO A 51 -12.59 -11.36 2.81
C PRO A 51 -11.15 -11.83 3.09
N ALA A 52 -10.35 -10.95 3.69
CA ALA A 52 -9.02 -11.24 4.18
C ALA A 52 -9.10 -12.32 5.27
N THR A 53 -8.29 -13.37 5.16
CA THR A 53 -8.19 -14.40 6.20
C THR A 53 -7.28 -13.98 7.34
N HIS A 54 -6.32 -13.09 7.06
CA HIS A 54 -5.33 -12.56 7.99
C HIS A 54 -5.04 -11.10 7.62
N ASP A 55 -4.31 -10.40 8.49
CA ASP A 55 -3.86 -9.05 8.20
C ASP A 55 -2.92 -9.06 6.99
N CYS A 56 -3.21 -8.20 6.02
CA CYS A 56 -2.50 -8.18 4.76
C CYS A 56 -2.24 -6.76 4.26
N VAL A 57 -1.16 -6.60 3.48
CA VAL A 57 -0.77 -5.34 2.86
C VAL A 57 -0.88 -5.49 1.36
N ARG A 58 -1.59 -4.58 0.68
CA ARG A 58 -1.67 -4.61 -0.78
C ARG A 58 -0.31 -4.22 -1.39
N LEU A 59 0.20 -5.08 -2.26
CA LEU A 59 1.46 -4.89 -2.98
C LEU A 59 1.24 -4.31 -4.36
N ALA A 60 0.24 -4.81 -5.09
CA ALA A 60 -0.12 -4.38 -6.43
C ALA A 60 -1.58 -4.71 -6.76
N ASP A 61 -2.17 -3.99 -7.72
CA ASP A 61 -3.52 -4.25 -8.22
C ASP A 61 -3.56 -5.43 -9.21
N ARG A 62 -2.41 -5.79 -9.78
CA ARG A 62 -2.27 -6.84 -10.79
C ARG A 62 -1.58 -8.08 -10.21
N LEU A 63 -1.99 -9.26 -10.68
CA LEU A 63 -1.45 -10.55 -10.23
C LEU A 63 -0.05 -10.85 -10.76
N ASP A 64 0.36 -10.23 -11.85
CA ASP A 64 1.61 -10.51 -12.56
C ASP A 64 2.74 -9.51 -12.24
N ALA A 65 2.49 -8.54 -11.36
CA ALA A 65 3.40 -7.44 -11.07
C ALA A 65 4.80 -7.95 -10.66
N PRO A 66 5.89 -7.42 -11.24
CA PRO A 66 7.26 -7.79 -10.88
C PRO A 66 7.74 -7.05 -9.62
N LEU A 67 8.79 -7.57 -8.97
CA LEU A 67 9.40 -6.94 -7.80
C LEU A 67 9.81 -5.47 -8.04
N ALA A 68 10.30 -5.14 -9.24
CA ALA A 68 10.72 -3.78 -9.59
C ALA A 68 9.57 -2.76 -9.54
N GLU A 69 8.35 -3.18 -9.88
CA GLU A 69 7.17 -2.32 -9.81
C GLU A 69 6.74 -2.11 -8.36
N VAL A 70 6.64 -3.21 -7.60
CA VAL A 70 6.29 -3.18 -6.18
C VAL A 70 7.30 -2.32 -5.42
N SER A 71 8.60 -2.62 -5.52
CA SER A 71 9.66 -1.86 -4.84
C SER A 71 9.65 -0.35 -5.15
N ARG A 72 9.34 0.06 -6.40
CA ARG A 72 9.15 1.48 -6.74
C ARG A 72 7.96 2.10 -6.00
N GLY A 73 6.84 1.39 -5.94
CA GLY A 73 5.67 1.82 -5.17
C GLY A 73 5.95 1.93 -3.66
N PHE A 74 6.95 1.22 -3.14
CA PHE A 74 7.40 1.31 -1.76
C PHE A 74 8.44 2.43 -1.53
N ALA A 75 9.31 2.69 -2.50
CA ALA A 75 10.35 3.72 -2.41
C ALA A 75 9.82 5.16 -2.54
N LEU A 76 8.71 5.37 -3.25
CA LEU A 76 8.18 6.71 -3.56
C LEU A 76 7.24 7.32 -2.49
N GLY A 77 7.09 6.67 -1.32
CA GLY A 77 6.18 7.16 -0.27
C GLY A 77 4.70 6.93 -0.61
N GLY A 78 3.89 6.63 0.41
CA GLY A 78 2.47 6.30 0.23
C GLY A 78 1.67 7.42 -0.42
N GLY A 79 0.80 7.09 -1.37
CA GLY A 79 -0.07 8.08 -2.03
C GLY A 79 -0.47 7.67 -3.45
N GLY A 80 -1.01 6.47 -3.61
CA GLY A 80 -1.48 5.98 -4.90
C GLY A 80 -2.86 5.36 -4.81
N HIS A 81 -3.71 5.82 -3.89
CA HIS A 81 -5.15 5.68 -4.05
C HIS A 81 -5.65 6.99 -4.61
N ALA A 82 -6.48 6.92 -5.65
CA ALA A 82 -7.28 8.01 -6.17
C ALA A 82 -8.34 8.45 -5.14
N GLY A 83 -7.89 8.91 -3.97
CA GLY A 83 -8.68 9.73 -3.07
C GLY A 83 -8.40 11.17 -3.43
N THR A 84 -9.44 11.90 -3.80
CA THR A 84 -9.46 13.35 -4.07
C THR A 84 -8.37 14.10 -3.31
N PRO A 85 -7.51 14.91 -3.97
CA PRO A 85 -6.57 15.75 -3.25
C PRO A 85 -7.35 16.67 -2.30
N LEU A 86 -7.07 16.55 -0.99
CA LEU A 86 -7.49 17.55 -0.02
C LEU A 86 -6.88 18.89 -0.45
N PRO A 87 -7.69 19.96 -0.62
CA PRO A 87 -7.14 21.26 -0.93
C PRO A 87 -6.18 21.69 0.19
N PRO A 88 -5.08 22.38 -0.13
CA PRO A 88 -4.17 22.87 0.89
C PRO A 88 -4.93 23.83 1.81
N GLU A 89 -5.12 23.45 3.08
CA GLU A 89 -5.48 24.38 4.13
C GLU A 89 -4.34 25.38 4.27
N GLY A 90 -4.52 26.56 3.68
CA GLY A 90 -3.44 27.53 3.62
C GLY A 90 -3.75 28.80 2.85
N ASP A 91 -4.88 29.45 3.12
CA ASP A 91 -4.92 30.91 3.02
C ASP A 91 -5.34 31.51 4.37
N ALA A 92 -4.49 31.27 5.36
CA ALA A 92 -4.31 32.26 6.41
C ALA A 92 -3.49 33.41 5.81
N ARG A 93 -4.18 34.46 5.34
CA ARG A 93 -3.56 35.79 5.31
C ARG A 93 -4.24 36.72 6.32
N PRO A 94 -3.48 37.26 7.28
CA PRO A 94 -3.90 38.39 8.08
C PRO A 94 -3.77 39.66 7.23
N ARG A 95 -4.71 40.60 7.38
CA ARG A 95 -4.48 42.06 7.40
C ARG A 95 -5.82 42.79 7.35
N GLY A 96 -6.15 43.47 8.44
CA GLY A 96 -6.85 44.74 8.32
C GLY A 96 -6.02 45.69 7.43
N PRO A 97 -6.66 46.74 6.91
CA PRO A 97 -6.53 47.99 7.66
C PRO A 97 -7.84 48.77 7.78
N ALA A 98 -7.78 49.72 8.70
CA ALA A 98 -8.75 50.76 8.98
C ALA A 98 -9.23 51.52 7.74
N ALA A 99 -10.54 51.79 7.71
CA ALA A 99 -11.15 53.05 7.29
C ALA A 99 -12.52 53.17 7.99
#